data_AF-A0A852ZHZ5-F1
#
_entry.id   AF-A0A852ZHZ5-F1
#
_cell.length_a   1.000
_cell.length_b   1.000
_cell.length_c   1.000
_cell.angle_alpha   90.00
_cell.angle_beta   90.00
_cell.angle_gamma   90.00
#
_symmetry.space_group_name_H-M   'P 1'
#
loop_
_entity.id
_entity.type
_entity.pdbx_description
1 polymer ?
#
loop_
_entity_poly.entity_id
_entity_poly.type
_entity_poly.pdbx_seq_one_letter_code
_entity_poly.pdbx_strand_id
1 'polypeptide(L)'
;MSLVLSSLALLGVIVMLVLFLGGGPADGGPLTGKLTTTTAGVRGADLEDVVTNRITDDGGDVEAMRCPDVASVNQGVVAVCHGTISGDQWAVIVYFEDAQGHYTLVPV
;
A
#
# COMPACT_ATOMS: atom_id res chain seq x y z
N MET A 1 -26.82 -37.07 9.94
CA MET A 1 -25.41 -36.66 10.17
C MET A 1 -24.77 -35.97 8.94
N SER A 2 -25.52 -35.60 7.90
CA SER A 2 -24.96 -34.96 6.70
C SER A 2 -24.90 -33.42 6.76
N LEU A 3 -25.68 -32.79 7.65
CA LEU A 3 -25.72 -31.33 7.83
C LEU A 3 -24.44 -30.78 8.47
N VAL A 4 -23.79 -31.57 9.34
CA VAL A 4 -22.58 -31.17 10.09
C VAL A 4 -21.34 -31.18 9.17
N LEU A 5 -21.28 -32.12 8.24
CA LEU A 5 -20.20 -32.22 7.25
C LEU A 5 -20.29 -31.11 6.19
N SER A 6 -21.51 -30.70 5.83
CA SER A 6 -21.75 -29.65 4.83
C SER A 6 -21.41 -28.24 5.35
N SER A 7 -21.60 -28.00 6.65
CA SER A 7 -21.26 -26.74 7.30
C SER A 7 -19.75 -26.54 7.48
N LEU A 8 -19.00 -27.61 7.77
CA LEU A 8 -17.53 -27.60 7.80
C LEU A 8 -16.91 -27.32 6.42
N ALA A 9 -17.49 -27.89 5.36
CA ALA A 9 -17.04 -27.64 3.99
C ALA A 9 -17.24 -26.18 3.57
N LEU A 10 -18.39 -25.58 3.91
CA LEU A 10 -18.68 -24.18 3.61
C LEU A 10 -17.73 -23.23 4.35
N LEU A 11 -17.40 -23.54 5.61
CA LEU A 11 -16.47 -22.75 6.42
C LEU A 11 -15.05 -22.76 5.84
N GLY A 12 -14.60 -23.90 5.32
CA GLY A 12 -13.30 -24.01 4.64
C GLY A 12 -13.18 -23.10 3.42
N VAL A 13 -14.22 -23.00 2.60
CA VAL A 13 -14.22 -22.13 1.40
C VAL A 13 -14.20 -20.65 1.79
N ILE A 14 -14.96 -20.26 2.82
CA ILE A 14 -14.99 -18.88 3.32
C ILE A 14 -13.60 -18.49 3.85
N VAL A 15 -12.97 -19.35 4.67
CA VAL A 15 -11.62 -19.10 5.20
C VAL A 15 -10.60 -18.97 4.07
N MET A 16 -10.66 -19.83 3.05
CA MET A 16 -9.81 -19.69 1.86
C MET A 16 -10.04 -18.37 1.15
N LEU A 17 -11.29 -17.95 0.96
CA LEU A 17 -11.63 -16.70 0.28
C LEU A 17 -11.15 -15.46 1.07
N VAL A 18 -11.19 -15.49 2.40
CA VAL A 18 -10.64 -14.42 3.24
C VAL A 18 -9.11 -14.35 3.14
N LEU A 19 -8.43 -15.50 3.03
CA LEU A 19 -6.98 -15.55 2.78
C LEU A 19 -6.62 -15.04 1.38
N PHE A 20 -7.41 -15.35 0.35
CA PHE A 20 -7.15 -14.87 -1.02
C PHE A 20 -7.49 -13.39 -1.25
N LEU A 21 -8.41 -12.81 -0.47
CA LEU A 21 -8.69 -11.37 -0.50
C LEU A 21 -7.80 -10.54 0.44
N GLY A 22 -7.08 -11.18 1.37
CA GLY A 22 -6.31 -10.50 2.42
C GLY A 22 -4.84 -10.92 2.56
N GLY A 23 -4.30 -11.79 1.70
CA GLY A 23 -2.93 -12.27 1.83
C GLY A 23 -2.60 -13.38 0.84
N GLY A 24 -2.30 -12.99 -0.40
CA GLY A 24 -1.56 -13.85 -1.31
C GLY A 24 -0.14 -14.12 -0.78
N PRO A 25 0.56 -15.15 -1.30
CA PRO A 25 1.98 -15.35 -0.98
C PRO A 25 2.73 -14.05 -1.27
N ALA A 26 3.72 -13.72 -0.43
CA ALA A 26 4.62 -12.59 -0.59
C ALA A 26 5.42 -12.71 -1.91
N ASP A 27 4.74 -12.47 -3.01
CA ASP A 27 5.35 -12.07 -4.27
C ASP A 27 5.86 -10.66 -4.02
N GLY A 28 7.18 -10.52 -3.89
CA GLY A 28 7.89 -9.23 -3.71
C GLY A 28 7.79 -8.32 -4.94
N GLY A 29 6.56 -8.09 -5.40
CA GLY A 29 6.20 -7.12 -6.40
C GLY A 29 6.16 -5.70 -5.79
N PRO A 30 6.14 -4.68 -6.65
CA PRO A 30 6.10 -3.30 -6.19
C PRO A 30 4.81 -3.03 -5.41
N LEU A 31 4.90 -2.25 -4.32
CA LEU A 31 3.73 -1.87 -3.54
C LEU A 31 2.93 -0.83 -4.32
N THR A 32 1.74 -1.21 -4.77
CA THR A 32 0.85 -0.30 -5.51
C THR A 32 -0.31 0.19 -4.65
N GLY A 33 -0.91 1.30 -5.05
CA GLY A 33 -2.08 1.86 -4.39
C GLY A 33 -2.77 2.96 -5.18
N LYS A 34 -3.79 3.58 -4.58
CA LYS A 34 -4.53 4.70 -5.17
C LYS A 34 -4.82 5.76 -4.11
N LEU A 35 -4.51 7.00 -4.44
CA LEU A 35 -4.91 8.15 -3.63
C LEU A 35 -6.43 8.33 -3.66
N THR A 36 -7.03 8.57 -2.49
CA THR A 36 -8.46 8.84 -2.36
C THR A 36 -8.82 10.30 -2.68
N THR A 37 -7.83 11.20 -2.65
CA THR A 37 -7.98 12.63 -2.97
C THR A 37 -7.43 12.95 -4.37
N THR A 38 -8.23 13.68 -5.15
CA THR A 38 -8.16 13.84 -6.61
C THR A 38 -7.13 14.86 -7.11
N THR A 39 -6.61 14.64 -8.33
CA THR A 39 -5.91 15.50 -9.35
C THR A 39 -5.22 16.82 -8.98
N ALA A 40 -5.73 17.60 -8.04
CA ALA A 40 -5.00 18.70 -7.42
C ALA A 40 -3.84 18.11 -6.59
N GLY A 41 -2.72 18.83 -6.51
CA GLY A 41 -1.54 18.37 -5.78
C GLY A 41 -1.80 17.79 -4.39
N VAL A 42 -0.88 16.96 -3.91
CA VAL A 42 -0.97 16.26 -2.63
C VAL A 42 -0.01 16.91 -1.65
N ARG A 43 -0.47 17.22 -0.44
CA ARG A 43 0.41 17.72 0.62
C ARG A 43 1.31 16.60 1.12
N GLY A 44 2.53 16.93 1.51
CA GLY A 44 3.52 15.98 1.99
C GLY A 44 3.02 15.17 3.19
N ALA A 45 2.28 15.78 4.11
CA ALA A 45 1.67 15.07 5.24
C ALA A 45 0.61 14.05 4.81
N ASP A 46 -0.21 14.38 3.82
CA ASP A 46 -1.22 13.43 3.32
C ASP A 46 -0.54 12.27 2.56
N LEU A 47 0.54 12.56 1.82
CA LEU A 47 1.32 11.53 1.13
C LEU A 47 2.08 10.63 2.12
N GLU A 48 2.59 11.20 3.19
CA GLU A 48 3.23 10.47 4.28
C GLU A 48 2.29 9.46 4.92
N ASP A 49 1.07 9.87 5.26
CA ASP A 49 0.06 8.96 5.81
C ASP A 49 -0.24 7.82 4.84
N VAL A 50 -0.39 8.11 3.54
CA VAL A 50 -0.64 7.11 2.50
C VAL A 50 0.51 6.11 2.37
N VAL A 51 1.76 6.59 2.30
CA VAL A 51 2.94 5.75 2.15
C VAL A 51 3.16 4.90 3.39
N THR A 52 3.03 5.50 4.58
CA THR A 52 3.16 4.82 5.87
C THR A 52 2.14 3.69 5.99
N ASN A 53 0.85 4.01 5.80
CA ASN A 53 -0.21 3.02 5.89
C ASN A 53 0.01 1.89 4.87
N ARG A 54 0.40 2.21 3.63
CA ARG A 54 0.58 1.16 2.61
C ARG A 54 1.72 0.20 2.94
N ILE A 55 2.84 0.71 3.48
CA ILE A 55 3.98 -0.11 3.91
C ILE A 55 3.60 -0.94 5.14
N THR A 56 2.89 -0.35 6.11
CA THR A 56 2.41 -1.07 7.30
C THR A 56 1.40 -2.16 6.96
N ASP A 57 0.50 -1.92 6.01
CA ASP A 57 -0.45 -2.91 5.50
C ASP A 57 0.26 -4.09 4.79
N ASP A 58 1.45 -3.85 4.25
CA ASP A 58 2.32 -4.89 3.68
C ASP A 58 3.15 -5.64 4.74
N GLY A 59 3.09 -5.22 6.00
CA GLY A 59 3.83 -5.81 7.12
C GLY A 59 5.16 -5.12 7.44
N GLY A 60 5.47 -3.99 6.81
CA GLY A 60 6.61 -3.15 7.18
C GLY A 60 6.36 -2.34 8.46
N ASP A 61 7.42 -2.08 9.23
CA ASP A 61 7.34 -1.24 10.42
C ASP A 61 7.90 0.15 10.11
N VAL A 62 7.06 1.18 10.15
CA VAL A 62 7.44 2.56 9.80
C VAL A 62 7.43 3.41 11.07
N GLU A 63 8.61 3.84 11.50
CA GLU A 63 8.77 4.66 12.70
C GLU A 63 8.58 6.15 12.42
N ALA A 64 9.10 6.58 11.26
CA ALA A 64 8.99 7.94 10.77
C ALA A 64 9.02 7.93 9.25
N MET A 65 8.26 8.80 8.62
CA MET A 65 8.24 8.99 7.17
C MET A 65 8.03 10.47 6.91
N ARG A 66 8.72 11.08 5.95
CA ARG A 66 8.55 12.48 5.55
C ARG A 66 8.53 12.57 4.04
N CYS A 67 7.45 13.10 3.50
CA CYS A 67 7.24 13.29 2.08
C CYS A 67 7.16 14.78 1.73
N PRO A 68 7.61 15.19 0.52
CA PRO A 68 7.44 16.56 0.04
C PRO A 68 6.00 16.82 -0.42
N ASP A 69 5.61 18.10 -0.46
CA ASP A 69 4.42 18.51 -1.19
C ASP A 69 4.60 18.22 -2.69
N VAL A 70 3.56 17.66 -3.30
CA VAL A 70 3.51 17.34 -4.74
C VAL A 70 2.53 18.30 -5.40
N ALA A 71 3.03 19.19 -6.25
CA ALA A 71 2.20 20.23 -6.87
C ALA A 71 1.09 19.70 -7.79
N SER A 72 1.28 18.51 -8.39
CA SER A 72 0.29 17.86 -9.24
C SER A 72 0.50 16.35 -9.29
N VAL A 73 -0.58 15.58 -9.26
CA VAL A 73 -0.54 14.12 -9.45
C VAL A 73 -0.82 13.82 -10.93
N ASN A 74 0.19 13.36 -11.66
CA ASN A 74 0.10 13.00 -13.07
C ASN A 74 1.13 11.90 -13.39
N GLN A 75 0.95 11.24 -14.53
CA GLN A 75 1.91 10.23 -14.99
C GLN A 75 3.34 10.80 -15.07
N GLY A 76 4.29 10.07 -14.49
CA GLY A 76 5.71 10.42 -14.53
C GLY A 76 6.14 11.46 -13.49
N VAL A 77 5.19 11.96 -12.67
CA VAL A 77 5.54 12.71 -11.45
C VAL A 77 6.06 11.72 -10.41
N VAL A 78 7.13 12.12 -9.73
CA VAL A 78 7.77 11.31 -8.69
C VAL A 78 7.95 12.14 -7.43
N ALA A 79 7.70 11.52 -6.28
CA ALA A 79 8.05 12.06 -4.97
C ALA A 79 8.98 11.10 -4.26
N VAL A 80 9.95 11.63 -3.51
CA VAL A 80 10.87 10.81 -2.70
C VAL A 80 10.59 11.11 -1.25
N CYS A 81 10.07 10.12 -0.54
CA CYS A 81 9.87 10.17 0.89
C CYS A 81 11.08 9.58 1.60
N HIS A 82 11.47 10.17 2.72
CA HIS A 82 12.57 9.66 3.55
C HIS A 82 12.02 9.25 4.90
N GLY A 83 12.45 8.10 5.40
CA GLY A 83 11.90 7.55 6.62
C GLY A 83 12.81 6.55 7.30
N THR A 84 12.34 6.07 8.44
CA THR A 84 12.94 4.97 9.19
C THR A 84 11.98 3.79 9.13
N ILE A 85 12.44 2.69 8.55
CA ILE A 85 11.66 1.47 8.36
C ILE A 85 12.45 0.32 8.99
N SER A 86 11.83 -0.38 9.94
CA SER A 86 12.45 -1.46 10.72
C SER A 86 13.77 -1.06 11.39
N GLY A 87 13.85 0.17 11.90
CA GLY A 87 15.04 0.73 12.55
C GLY A 87 16.13 1.27 11.62
N ASP A 88 16.04 1.06 10.31
CA ASP A 88 17.02 1.53 9.32
C ASP A 88 16.51 2.76 8.56
N GLN A 89 17.43 3.60 8.06
CA GLN A 89 17.07 4.73 7.20
C GLN A 89 16.80 4.25 5.77
N TRP A 90 15.66 4.65 5.21
CA TRP A 90 15.24 4.29 3.86
C TRP A 90 14.73 5.51 3.10
N ALA A 91 14.86 5.47 1.78
CA ALA A 91 14.08 6.33 0.89
C ALA A 91 13.03 5.49 0.16
N VAL A 92 11.84 6.05 0.01
CA VAL A 92 10.73 5.43 -0.72
C VAL A 92 10.36 6.35 -1.86
N ILE A 93 10.52 5.84 -3.08
CA ILE A 93 10.14 6.55 -4.30
C ILE A 93 8.68 6.24 -4.60
N VAL A 94 7.86 7.29 -4.70
CA VAL A 94 6.47 7.23 -5.12
C VAL A 94 6.38 7.62 -6.60
N TYR A 95 6.03 6.66 -7.46
CA TYR A 95 5.77 6.89 -8.88
C TYR A 95 4.27 7.06 -9.09
N PHE A 96 3.83 8.23 -9.55
CA PHE A 96 2.44 8.43 -9.96
C PHE A 96 2.24 7.94 -11.39
N GLU A 97 1.29 7.04 -11.56
CA GLU A 97 1.03 6.34 -12.83
C GLU A 97 0.05 7.11 -13.71
N ASP A 98 -0.86 7.86 -13.08
CA ASP A 98 -1.85 8.67 -13.79
C ASP A 98 -2.39 9.83 -12.93
N ALA A 99 -3.26 10.64 -13.54
CA ALA A 99 -3.94 11.75 -12.87
C ALA A 99 -5.06 11.29 -11.90
N GLN A 100 -5.42 10.01 -11.90
CA GLN A 100 -6.37 9.44 -10.95
C GLN A 100 -5.71 9.05 -9.63
N GLY A 101 -4.38 9.24 -9.52
CA GLY A 101 -3.61 8.99 -8.32
C GLY A 101 -3.29 7.53 -8.07
N HIS A 102 -3.29 6.69 -9.10
CA HIS A 102 -2.64 5.39 -8.99
C HIS A 102 -1.14 5.59 -8.83
N TYR A 103 -0.53 4.81 -7.93
CA TYR A 103 0.89 4.92 -7.64
C TYR A 103 1.55 3.57 -7.40
N THR A 104 2.86 3.57 -7.58
CA THR A 104 3.78 2.48 -7.24
C THR A 104 4.87 3.00 -6.30
N LEU A 105 5.16 2.25 -5.22
CA LEU A 105 6.25 2.52 -4.29
C LEU A 105 7.45 1.63 -4.57
N VAL A 106 8.64 2.21 -4.52
CA VAL A 106 9.91 1.50 -4.64
C VAL A 106 10.83 1.94 -3.51
N PRO A 107 11.20 1.05 -2.56
CA PRO A 107 12.23 1.33 -1.58
C PRO A 107 13.61 1.34 -2.26
N VAL A 108 14.46 2.30 -1.87
CA VAL A 108 15.83 2.46 -2.40
C VAL A 108 16.85 2.70 -1.30
#